data_AF-A0A7L4RIA9-F1
#
_entry.id   AF-A0A7L4RIA9-F1
#
_cell.length_a   1.000
_cell.length_b   1.000
_cell.length_c   1.000
_cell.angle_alpha   90.00
_cell.angle_beta   90.00
_cell.angle_gamma   90.00
#
_symmetry.space_group_name_H-M   'P 1'
#
loop_
_entity.id
_entity.type
_entity.pdbx_description
1 polymer ?
#
loop_
_entity_poly.entity_id
_entity_poly.type
_entity_poly.pdbx_seq_one_letter_code
_entity_poly.pdbx_strand_id
1 'polypeptide(L)'
;MADVTAPPGTLSFQEQLDLIIDDIDRSIAGKHVFTLRDLLENPRDYSETQDVGKEIDKLKVDVNGYFEEMISGASDQVSKYKDDAMKATRLADKFEDVLKDKAKSAKKPFVAPFYFVRNEDEDEIIYIDSYDTSYEALVDKLLESSMFIINASVPVDTFRMGRWVFVGDNKNRGIAVFFPTNPVGVLEMARNQLETALEGVKLDLESEK
;
A
#
# COMPACT_ATOMS: atom_id res chain seq x y z
N MET A 1 5.50 -3.59 4.55
CA MET A 1 5.07 -3.78 3.14
C MET A 1 6.28 -3.48 2.28
N ALA A 2 6.68 -4.39 1.38
CA ALA A 2 7.77 -4.12 0.45
C ALA A 2 7.30 -3.09 -0.60
N ASP A 3 8.13 -2.10 -0.88
CA ASP A 3 7.87 -1.05 -1.85
C ASP A 3 8.11 -1.59 -3.27
N VAL A 4 7.06 -2.17 -3.85
CA VAL A 4 7.11 -2.80 -5.18
C VAL A 4 6.75 -1.79 -6.29
N THR A 5 6.94 -0.48 -6.07
CA THR A 5 6.46 0.55 -7.02
C THR A 5 7.50 1.57 -7.48
N ALA A 6 8.66 1.67 -6.83
CA ALA A 6 9.63 2.72 -7.12
C ALA A 6 10.67 2.28 -8.19
N PRO A 7 10.78 2.96 -9.35
CA PRO A 7 11.89 2.74 -10.28
C PRO A 7 13.26 3.09 -9.66
N PRO A 8 14.39 2.63 -10.24
CA PRO A 8 15.72 2.97 -9.74
C PRO A 8 15.97 4.49 -9.74
N GLY A 9 16.36 5.06 -8.59
CA GLY A 9 16.66 6.49 -8.44
C GLY A 9 15.55 7.32 -7.77
N THR A 10 14.41 6.71 -7.42
CA THR A 10 13.42 7.28 -6.50
C THR A 10 13.71 6.84 -5.06
N LEU A 11 13.47 7.73 -4.09
CA LEU A 11 13.51 7.39 -2.67
C LEU A 11 12.60 6.19 -2.40
N SER A 12 13.04 5.26 -1.57
CA SER A 12 12.19 4.21 -1.03
C SER A 12 11.04 4.82 -0.24
N PHE A 13 9.93 4.10 -0.14
CA PHE A 13 8.79 4.55 0.67
C PHE A 13 9.18 4.83 2.12
N GLN A 14 10.12 4.09 2.72
CA GLN A 14 10.61 4.37 4.07
C GLN A 14 11.33 5.73 4.14
N GLU A 15 12.21 6.03 3.19
CA GLU A 15 12.87 7.35 3.13
C GLU A 15 11.86 8.48 2.93
N GLN A 16 10.81 8.25 2.13
CA GLN A 16 9.72 9.22 1.96
C GLN A 16 8.92 9.41 3.25
N LEU A 17 8.63 8.33 3.97
CA LEU A 17 7.94 8.37 5.26
C LEU A 17 8.75 9.12 6.30
N ASP A 18 10.06 8.91 6.36
CA ASP A 18 10.95 9.62 7.29
C ASP A 18 10.93 11.13 7.03
N LEU A 19 10.98 11.56 5.77
CA LEU A 19 10.86 12.98 5.40
C LEU A 19 9.50 13.57 5.79
N ILE A 20 8.41 12.81 5.61
CA ILE A 20 7.06 13.23 6.01
C ILE A 20 6.98 13.39 7.53
N ILE A 21 7.56 12.47 8.30
CA ILE A 21 7.62 12.58 9.77
C ILE A 21 8.36 13.86 10.17
N ASP A 22 9.50 14.16 9.54
CA ASP A 22 10.28 15.38 9.81
C ASP A 22 9.52 16.67 9.45
N ASP A 23 8.70 16.65 8.39
CA ASP A 23 7.82 17.76 8.03
C ASP A 23 6.70 17.94 9.07
N ILE A 24 6.07 16.84 9.48
CA ILE A 24 5.02 16.85 10.50
C ILE A 24 5.58 17.40 11.81
N ASP A 25 6.74 16.90 12.27
CA ASP A 25 7.38 17.34 13.51
C ASP A 25 7.65 18.84 13.52
N ARG A 26 8.10 19.39 12.38
CA ARG A 26 8.25 20.85 12.23
C ARG A 26 6.92 21.59 12.30
N SER A 27 5.85 21.03 11.74
CA SER A 27 4.52 21.65 11.73
C SER A 27 3.81 21.63 13.10
N ILE A 28 4.13 20.65 13.96
CA ILE A 28 3.54 20.48 15.30
C ILE A 28 4.47 20.91 16.43
N ALA A 29 5.67 21.42 16.11
CA ALA A 29 6.69 21.79 17.08
C ALA A 29 6.11 22.67 18.19
N GLY A 30 6.27 22.22 19.45
CA GLY A 30 5.82 22.93 20.64
C GLY A 30 4.32 22.83 20.96
N LYS A 31 3.53 22.09 20.18
CA LYS A 31 2.12 21.80 20.50
C LYS A 31 1.94 20.59 21.41
N HIS A 32 2.88 19.64 21.33
CA HIS A 32 2.86 18.38 22.06
C HIS A 32 4.08 18.25 22.97
N VAL A 33 3.98 17.36 23.95
CA VAL A 33 5.06 17.07 24.92
C VAL A 33 6.20 16.27 24.28
N PHE A 34 5.93 15.60 23.15
CA PHE A 34 6.85 14.79 22.37
C PHE A 34 6.71 15.11 20.89
N THR A 35 7.77 14.81 20.12
CA THR A 35 7.69 14.77 18.65
C THR A 35 7.02 13.47 18.21
N LEU A 36 6.46 13.45 17.00
CA LEU A 36 5.97 12.24 16.36
C LEU A 36 7.12 11.22 16.23
N ARG A 37 8.31 11.64 15.79
CA ARG A 37 9.46 10.75 15.66
C ARG A 37 9.84 10.10 16.98
N ASP A 38 10.01 10.89 18.04
CA ASP A 38 10.43 10.34 19.33
C ASP A 38 9.38 9.37 19.91
N LEU A 39 8.09 9.67 19.74
CA LEU A 39 7.00 8.80 20.18
C LEU A 39 7.00 7.46 19.43
N LEU A 40 7.24 7.48 18.11
CA LEU A 40 7.25 6.27 17.28
C LEU A 40 8.49 5.41 17.53
N GLU A 41 9.65 6.03 17.73
CA GLU A 41 10.92 5.33 17.92
C GLU A 41 11.09 4.81 19.36
N ASN A 42 10.64 5.59 20.36
CA ASN A 42 10.86 5.30 21.78
C ASN A 42 9.58 5.48 22.62
N PRO A 43 8.49 4.75 22.32
CA PRO A 43 7.20 4.98 22.98
C PRO A 43 7.26 4.82 24.50
N ARG A 44 8.07 3.86 25.00
CA ARG A 44 8.19 3.54 26.43
C ARG A 44 8.70 4.68 27.30
N ASP A 45 9.48 5.60 26.73
CA ASP A 45 9.99 6.77 27.45
C ASP A 45 8.83 7.69 27.91
N TYR A 46 7.64 7.50 27.35
CA TYR A 46 6.43 8.26 27.67
C TYR A 46 5.41 7.50 28.51
N SER A 47 5.71 6.28 28.98
CA SER A 47 4.80 5.45 29.79
C SER A 47 4.29 6.15 31.07
N GLU A 48 5.16 6.92 31.73
CA GLU A 48 4.83 7.68 32.94
C GLU A 48 4.11 9.01 32.66
N THR A 49 3.95 9.39 31.38
CA THR A 49 3.26 10.63 31.00
C THR A 49 1.80 10.56 31.43
N GLN A 50 1.38 11.56 32.21
CA GLN A 50 -0.01 11.69 32.61
C GLN A 50 -0.89 11.95 31.38
N ASP A 51 -2.02 11.25 31.28
CA ASP A 51 -2.97 11.38 30.18
C ASP A 51 -2.36 11.14 28.76
N VAL A 52 -1.29 10.34 28.65
CA VAL A 52 -0.59 10.06 27.37
C VAL A 52 -1.52 9.66 26.22
N GLY A 53 -2.54 8.84 26.48
CA GLY A 53 -3.52 8.45 25.45
C GLY A 53 -4.30 9.63 24.86
N LYS A 54 -4.67 10.63 25.68
CA LYS A 54 -5.31 11.86 25.20
C LYS A 54 -4.34 12.72 24.40
N GLU A 55 -3.07 12.73 24.77
CA GLU A 55 -2.05 13.49 24.05
C GLU A 55 -1.77 12.86 22.68
N ILE A 56 -1.73 11.53 22.60
CA ILE A 56 -1.68 10.78 21.34
C ILE A 56 -2.92 11.08 20.49
N ASP A 57 -4.12 11.12 21.07
CA ASP A 57 -5.34 11.46 20.32
C ASP A 57 -5.28 12.87 19.71
N LYS A 58 -4.74 13.86 20.43
CA LYS A 58 -4.51 15.20 19.85
C LYS A 58 -3.44 15.16 18.76
N LEU A 59 -2.35 14.43 18.97
CA LEU A 59 -1.31 14.26 17.95
C LEU A 59 -1.89 13.64 16.68
N LYS A 60 -2.75 12.61 16.79
CA LYS A 60 -3.44 12.01 15.64
C LYS A 60 -4.28 13.04 14.88
N VAL A 61 -4.93 13.98 15.57
CA VAL A 61 -5.68 15.07 14.93
C VAL A 61 -4.74 15.99 14.15
N ASP A 62 -3.63 16.41 14.74
CA ASP A 62 -2.67 17.31 14.08
C ASP A 62 -1.95 16.63 12.90
N VAL A 63 -1.58 15.35 13.04
CA VAL A 63 -1.03 14.52 11.95
C VAL A 63 -2.04 14.41 10.80
N ASN A 64 -3.31 14.12 11.10
CA ASN A 64 -4.35 14.07 10.08
C ASN A 64 -4.58 15.44 9.41
N GLY A 65 -4.54 16.52 10.20
CA GLY A 65 -4.64 17.89 9.69
C GLY A 65 -3.52 18.24 8.71
N TYR A 66 -2.28 17.82 8.98
CA TYR A 66 -1.17 17.97 8.04
C TYR A 66 -1.45 17.31 6.69
N PHE A 67 -1.91 16.05 6.70
CA PHE A 67 -2.26 15.35 5.45
C PHE A 67 -3.40 16.03 4.71
N GLU A 68 -4.44 16.48 5.42
CA GLU A 68 -5.56 17.19 4.82
C GLU A 68 -5.14 18.51 4.17
N GLU A 69 -4.25 19.27 4.81
CA GLU A 69 -3.68 20.49 4.25
C GLU A 69 -2.85 20.19 2.98
N MET A 70 -1.95 19.21 3.04
CA MET A 70 -1.10 18.85 1.90
C MET A 70 -1.90 18.30 0.71
N ILE A 71 -2.90 17.45 0.97
CA ILE A 71 -3.76 16.87 -0.07
C ILE A 71 -4.67 17.93 -0.67
N SER A 72 -5.27 18.80 0.15
CA SER A 72 -6.15 19.87 -0.35
C SER A 72 -5.39 20.91 -1.18
N GLY A 73 -4.12 21.19 -0.85
CA GLY A 73 -3.22 22.03 -1.65
C GLY A 73 -2.83 21.44 -3.00
N ALA A 74 -3.10 20.14 -3.24
CA ALA A 74 -2.70 19.39 -4.43
C ALA A 74 -3.89 18.99 -5.32
N SER A 75 -4.92 19.85 -5.46
CA SER A 75 -6.19 19.53 -6.13
C SER A 75 -6.05 18.84 -7.50
N ASP A 76 -5.13 19.31 -8.35
CA ASP A 76 -4.90 18.74 -9.67
C ASP A 76 -4.27 17.34 -9.59
N GLN A 77 -3.38 17.13 -8.62
CA GLN A 77 -2.78 15.81 -8.36
C GLN A 77 -3.79 14.85 -7.77
N VAL A 78 -4.75 15.34 -6.96
CA VAL A 78 -5.87 14.54 -6.43
C VAL A 78 -6.77 14.07 -7.57
N SER A 79 -7.14 14.97 -8.49
CA SER A 79 -7.95 14.59 -9.66
C SER A 79 -7.22 13.54 -10.50
N LYS A 80 -5.93 13.78 -10.80
CA LYS A 80 -5.11 12.84 -11.55
C LYS A 80 -4.97 11.48 -10.85
N TYR A 81 -4.74 11.49 -9.54
CA TYR A 81 -4.66 10.28 -8.71
C TYR A 81 -5.93 9.45 -8.82
N LYS A 82 -7.10 10.09 -8.66
CA LYS A 82 -8.40 9.42 -8.78
C LYS A 82 -8.62 8.86 -10.18
N ASP A 83 -8.32 9.64 -11.22
CA ASP A 83 -8.46 9.19 -12.61
C ASP A 83 -7.58 7.98 -12.91
N ASP A 84 -6.32 8.00 -12.46
CA ASP A 84 -5.39 6.90 -12.67
C ASP A 84 -5.78 5.67 -11.83
N ALA A 85 -6.31 5.86 -10.61
CA ALA A 85 -6.78 4.77 -9.75
C ALA A 85 -8.04 4.11 -10.32
N MET A 86 -8.94 4.90 -10.92
CA MET A 86 -10.10 4.39 -11.64
C MET A 86 -9.69 3.62 -12.90
N LYS A 87 -8.71 4.09 -13.67
CA LYS A 87 -8.19 3.36 -14.83
C LYS A 87 -7.58 2.03 -14.40
N ALA A 88 -6.74 2.04 -13.36
CA ALA A 88 -6.12 0.84 -12.80
C ALA A 88 -7.18 -0.17 -12.32
N THR A 89 -8.22 0.30 -11.61
CA THR A 89 -9.33 -0.53 -11.15
C THR A 89 -10.07 -1.18 -12.31
N ARG A 90 -10.44 -0.40 -13.35
CA ARG A 90 -11.12 -0.94 -14.54
C ARG A 90 -10.29 -1.96 -15.29
N LEU A 91 -8.98 -1.70 -15.41
CA LEU A 91 -8.05 -2.65 -16.00
C LEU A 91 -7.97 -3.92 -15.15
N ALA A 92 -7.91 -3.79 -13.83
CA ALA A 92 -7.88 -4.93 -12.92
C ALA A 92 -9.15 -5.78 -13.03
N ASP A 93 -10.33 -5.16 -13.08
CA ASP A 93 -11.62 -5.84 -13.25
C ASP A 93 -11.66 -6.63 -14.56
N LYS A 94 -11.34 -5.95 -15.66
CA LYS A 94 -11.27 -6.58 -16.98
C LYS A 94 -10.29 -7.75 -17.00
N PHE A 95 -9.10 -7.57 -16.43
CA PHE A 95 -8.06 -8.59 -16.44
C PHE A 95 -8.45 -9.80 -15.57
N GLU A 96 -9.02 -9.56 -14.40
CA GLU A 96 -9.47 -10.63 -13.51
C GLU A 96 -10.54 -11.50 -14.15
N ASP A 97 -11.52 -10.90 -14.83
CA ASP A 97 -12.57 -11.64 -15.53
C ASP A 97 -11.98 -12.55 -16.60
N VAL A 98 -11.03 -12.04 -17.40
CA VAL A 98 -10.35 -12.87 -18.41
C VAL A 98 -9.50 -13.97 -17.76
N LEU A 99 -8.79 -13.67 -16.66
CA LEU A 99 -8.03 -14.67 -15.93
C LEU A 99 -8.91 -15.78 -15.39
N LYS A 100 -10.07 -15.45 -14.80
CA LYS A 100 -11.03 -16.44 -14.30
C LYS A 100 -11.52 -17.35 -15.42
N ASP A 101 -11.86 -16.79 -16.58
CA ASP A 101 -12.35 -17.56 -17.73
C ASP A 101 -11.25 -18.47 -18.33
N LYS A 102 -10.03 -17.95 -18.47
CA LYS A 102 -8.89 -18.74 -18.96
C LYS A 102 -8.48 -19.82 -17.96
N ALA A 103 -8.42 -19.51 -16.66
CA ALA A 103 -8.13 -20.47 -15.60
C ALA A 103 -9.16 -21.61 -15.58
N LYS A 104 -10.45 -21.27 -15.69
CA LYS A 104 -11.55 -22.24 -15.80
C LYS A 104 -11.37 -23.15 -17.02
N SER A 105 -11.05 -22.57 -18.17
CA SER A 105 -10.84 -23.32 -19.43
C SER A 105 -9.63 -24.25 -19.33
N ALA A 106 -8.54 -23.79 -18.72
CA ALA A 106 -7.32 -24.55 -18.46
C ALA A 106 -7.43 -25.51 -17.25
N LYS A 107 -8.58 -25.55 -16.57
CA LYS A 107 -8.82 -26.33 -15.33
C LYS A 107 -7.78 -26.03 -14.23
N LYS A 108 -7.36 -24.78 -14.12
CA LYS A 108 -6.47 -24.29 -13.06
C LYS A 108 -7.29 -23.63 -11.96
N PRO A 109 -7.07 -23.95 -10.67
CA PRO A 109 -7.73 -23.26 -9.57
C PRO A 109 -7.38 -21.77 -9.56
N PHE A 110 -8.39 -20.94 -9.30
CA PHE A 110 -8.24 -19.50 -9.06
C PHE A 110 -8.67 -19.21 -7.63
N VAL A 111 -7.74 -18.79 -6.77
CA VAL A 111 -7.93 -18.67 -5.32
C VAL A 111 -7.78 -17.21 -4.91
N ALA A 112 -8.72 -16.71 -4.10
CA ALA A 112 -8.63 -15.40 -3.45
C ALA A 112 -8.52 -15.61 -1.93
N PRO A 113 -7.31 -15.88 -1.41
CA PRO A 113 -7.13 -16.19 0.00
C PRO A 113 -7.33 -14.93 0.86
N PHE A 114 -7.85 -15.12 2.07
CA PHE A 114 -7.89 -14.05 3.07
C PHE A 114 -6.48 -13.65 3.54
N TYR A 115 -5.57 -14.63 3.62
CA TYR A 115 -4.19 -14.42 4.01
C TYR A 115 -3.27 -15.38 3.24
N PHE A 116 -2.12 -14.87 2.79
CA PHE A 116 -1.13 -15.63 2.06
C PHE A 116 0.26 -15.12 2.41
N VAL A 117 1.13 -16.01 2.91
CA VAL A 117 2.52 -15.71 3.25
C VAL A 117 3.40 -16.07 2.08
N ARG A 118 4.17 -15.11 1.58
CA ARG A 118 5.12 -15.32 0.50
C ARG A 118 6.30 -14.38 0.62
N ASN A 119 7.47 -14.87 0.18
CA ASN A 119 8.60 -14.00 -0.11
C ASN A 119 8.38 -13.36 -1.48
N GLU A 120 7.96 -12.09 -1.49
CA GLU A 120 7.68 -11.38 -2.75
C GLU A 120 8.95 -11.05 -3.55
N ASP A 121 10.11 -11.01 -2.90
CA ASP A 121 11.40 -10.70 -3.54
C ASP A 121 11.89 -11.79 -4.50
N GLU A 122 11.31 -12.99 -4.40
CA GLU A 122 11.60 -14.12 -5.30
C GLU A 122 10.72 -14.11 -6.56
N ASP A 123 9.79 -13.17 -6.64
CA ASP A 123 8.80 -13.11 -7.70
C ASP A 123 9.30 -12.30 -8.90
N GLU A 124 9.09 -12.86 -10.09
CA GLU A 124 9.18 -12.05 -11.29
C GLU A 124 7.82 -11.45 -11.57
N ILE A 125 7.66 -10.15 -11.28
CA ILE A 125 6.43 -9.41 -11.46
C ILE A 125 6.48 -8.63 -12.77
N ILE A 126 5.45 -8.81 -13.59
CA ILE A 126 5.24 -8.09 -14.83
C ILE A 126 4.18 -7.02 -14.58
N TYR A 127 4.51 -5.76 -14.86
CA TYR A 127 3.59 -4.64 -14.71
C TYR A 127 2.85 -4.38 -16.01
N ILE A 128 1.53 -4.19 -15.92
CA ILE A 128 0.67 -3.93 -17.07
C ILE A 128 -0.07 -2.61 -16.90
N ASP A 129 -0.07 -1.77 -17.91
CA ASP A 129 -0.81 -0.49 -17.96
C ASP A 129 -2.01 -0.55 -18.93
N SER A 130 -2.15 -1.65 -19.64
CA SER A 130 -3.11 -1.89 -20.70
C SER A 130 -3.36 -3.39 -20.88
N TYR A 131 -4.38 -3.75 -21.66
CA TYR A 131 -4.68 -5.14 -21.99
C TYR A 131 -4.98 -5.29 -23.47
N ASP A 132 -4.16 -6.10 -24.13
CA ASP A 132 -4.21 -6.43 -25.56
C ASP A 132 -3.91 -7.91 -25.83
N THR A 133 -3.84 -8.31 -27.10
CA THR A 133 -3.62 -9.70 -27.52
C THR A 133 -2.23 -10.25 -27.14
N SER A 134 -1.24 -9.40 -26.89
CA SER A 134 0.08 -9.84 -26.43
C SER A 134 0.03 -10.31 -24.97
N TYR A 135 -0.75 -9.63 -24.14
CA TYR A 135 -1.01 -10.06 -22.76
C TYR A 135 -1.84 -11.34 -22.69
N GLU A 136 -2.75 -11.56 -23.63
CA GLU A 136 -3.46 -12.84 -23.75
C GLU A 136 -2.50 -14.01 -23.93
N ALA A 137 -1.56 -13.90 -24.87
CA ALA A 137 -0.57 -14.93 -25.12
C ALA A 137 0.37 -15.14 -23.92
N LEU A 138 0.73 -14.07 -23.22
CA LEU A 138 1.51 -14.15 -21.98
C LEU A 138 0.74 -14.94 -20.90
N VAL A 139 -0.53 -14.62 -20.68
CA VAL A 139 -1.38 -15.30 -19.71
C VAL A 139 -1.49 -16.79 -20.03
N ASP A 140 -1.69 -17.15 -21.29
CA ASP A 140 -1.76 -18.55 -21.71
C ASP A 140 -0.46 -19.30 -21.39
N LYS A 141 0.69 -18.68 -21.68
CA LYS A 141 2.01 -19.24 -21.36
C LYS A 141 2.24 -19.39 -19.84
N LEU A 142 1.80 -18.42 -19.04
CA LEU A 142 1.91 -18.51 -17.58
C LEU A 142 0.99 -19.61 -17.03
N LEU A 143 -0.23 -19.72 -17.56
CA LEU A 143 -1.20 -20.75 -17.18
C LEU A 143 -0.68 -22.17 -17.44
N GLU A 144 -0.03 -22.41 -18.57
CA GLU A 144 0.57 -23.70 -18.93
C GLU A 144 1.54 -24.21 -17.84
N SER A 145 2.35 -23.30 -17.29
CA SER A 145 3.36 -23.62 -16.26
C SER A 145 2.85 -23.53 -14.81
N SER A 146 1.62 -23.05 -14.61
CA SER A 146 1.05 -22.85 -13.28
C SER A 146 0.28 -24.07 -12.79
N MET A 147 0.36 -24.37 -11.50
CA MET A 147 -0.57 -25.28 -10.81
C MET A 147 -1.89 -24.57 -10.51
N PHE A 148 -1.82 -23.32 -10.04
CA PHE A 148 -2.98 -22.49 -9.69
C PHE A 148 -2.62 -21.00 -9.75
N ILE A 149 -3.66 -20.17 -9.66
CA ILE A 149 -3.54 -18.71 -9.63
C ILE A 149 -4.03 -18.20 -8.27
N ILE A 150 -3.27 -17.30 -7.65
CA ILE A 150 -3.68 -16.53 -6.48
C ILE A 150 -4.04 -15.13 -6.94
N ASN A 151 -5.24 -14.67 -6.56
CA ASN A 151 -5.59 -13.26 -6.57
C ASN A 151 -5.04 -12.61 -5.29
N ALA A 152 -4.00 -11.79 -5.45
CA ALA A 152 -3.36 -11.02 -4.40
C ALA A 152 -3.69 -9.52 -4.52
N SER A 153 -4.79 -9.19 -5.21
CA SER A 153 -5.20 -7.81 -5.41
C SER A 153 -5.56 -7.15 -4.07
N VAL A 154 -5.17 -5.90 -3.90
CA VAL A 154 -5.36 -5.14 -2.66
C VAL A 154 -6.40 -4.04 -2.88
N PRO A 155 -7.47 -3.95 -2.07
CA PRO A 155 -8.34 -2.79 -2.07
C PRO A 155 -7.60 -1.58 -1.49
N VAL A 156 -7.76 -0.42 -2.10
CA VAL A 156 -7.22 0.87 -1.63
C VAL A 156 -8.38 1.86 -1.62
N ASP A 157 -9.00 2.03 -0.45
CA ASP A 157 -10.26 2.78 -0.28
C ASP A 157 -11.36 2.27 -1.25
N THR A 158 -11.80 3.09 -2.20
CA THR A 158 -12.80 2.77 -3.22
C THR A 158 -12.21 2.16 -4.49
N PHE A 159 -10.88 1.99 -4.55
CA PHE A 159 -10.14 1.49 -5.70
C PHE A 159 -9.58 0.09 -5.45
N ARG A 160 -9.08 -0.54 -6.51
CA ARG A 160 -8.45 -1.87 -6.44
C ARG A 160 -7.16 -1.92 -7.24
N MET A 161 -6.08 -2.31 -6.57
CA MET A 161 -4.79 -2.60 -7.21
C MET A 161 -4.74 -4.08 -7.57
N GLY A 162 -4.86 -4.37 -8.87
CA GLY A 162 -4.86 -5.72 -9.41
C GLY A 162 -3.51 -6.40 -9.29
N ARG A 163 -3.44 -7.57 -8.64
CA ARG A 163 -2.24 -8.41 -8.59
C ARG A 163 -2.63 -9.88 -8.61
N TRP A 164 -2.02 -10.64 -9.51
CA TRP A 164 -2.23 -12.08 -9.65
C TRP A 164 -0.92 -12.81 -9.71
N VAL A 165 -0.90 -13.99 -9.10
CA VAL A 165 0.28 -14.81 -8.95
C VAL A 165 -0.01 -16.16 -9.57
N PHE A 166 0.78 -16.51 -10.57
CA PHE A 166 0.79 -17.83 -11.20
C PHE A 166 1.79 -18.69 -10.43
N VAL A 167 1.27 -19.60 -9.61
CA VAL A 167 2.08 -20.49 -8.77
C VAL A 167 2.44 -21.72 -9.58
N GLY A 168 3.73 -21.90 -9.87
CA GLY A 168 4.25 -23.03 -10.65
C GLY A 168 5.14 -23.95 -9.80
N ASP A 169 5.58 -25.06 -10.39
CA ASP A 169 6.38 -26.07 -9.69
C ASP A 169 7.78 -25.58 -9.28
N ASN A 170 8.37 -24.69 -10.08
CA ASN A 170 9.77 -24.26 -9.92
C ASN A 170 9.93 -22.74 -9.69
N LYS A 171 8.98 -21.93 -10.15
CA LYS A 171 9.03 -20.48 -10.03
C LYS A 171 7.64 -19.89 -10.07
N ASN A 172 7.44 -18.87 -9.25
CA ASN A 172 6.21 -18.11 -9.27
C ASN A 172 6.37 -16.86 -10.15
N ARG A 173 5.28 -16.47 -10.80
CA ARG A 173 5.23 -15.31 -11.71
C ARG A 173 4.08 -14.41 -11.29
N GLY A 174 4.32 -13.11 -11.24
CA GLY A 174 3.30 -12.12 -10.91
C GLY A 174 2.89 -11.33 -12.15
N ILE A 175 1.61 -10.99 -12.24
CA ILE A 175 1.15 -9.85 -13.04
C ILE A 175 0.52 -8.85 -12.09
N ALA A 176 0.95 -7.59 -12.18
CA ALA A 176 0.40 -6.48 -11.42
C ALA A 176 -0.05 -5.36 -12.35
N VAL A 177 -1.18 -4.73 -12.05
CA VAL A 177 -1.58 -3.49 -12.73
C VAL A 177 -0.62 -2.39 -12.29
N PHE A 178 0.00 -1.74 -13.26
CA PHE A 178 0.83 -0.58 -13.04
C PHE A 178 -0.03 0.57 -12.51
N PHE A 179 0.40 1.13 -11.39
CA PHE A 179 -0.17 2.33 -10.82
C PHE A 179 0.94 3.37 -10.71
N PRO A 180 0.88 4.47 -11.47
CA PRO A 180 1.95 5.45 -11.47
C PRO A 180 2.07 6.11 -10.10
N THR A 181 3.31 6.30 -9.63
CA THR A 181 3.59 7.03 -8.41
C THR A 181 2.98 8.43 -8.49
N ASN A 182 2.19 8.77 -7.48
CA ASN A 182 1.54 10.07 -7.37
C ASN A 182 1.78 10.60 -5.94
N PRO A 183 2.18 11.87 -5.76
CA PRO A 183 2.40 12.46 -4.44
C PRO A 183 1.21 12.28 -3.48
N VAL A 184 -0.02 12.37 -3.98
CA VAL A 184 -1.23 12.14 -3.16
C VAL A 184 -1.30 10.70 -2.68
N GLY A 185 -0.97 9.73 -3.55
CA GLY A 185 -0.93 8.32 -3.16
C GLY A 185 0.11 8.05 -2.06
N VAL A 186 1.29 8.67 -2.14
CA VAL A 186 2.32 8.58 -1.11
C VAL A 186 1.81 9.15 0.22
N LEU A 187 1.16 10.32 0.19
CA LEU A 187 0.60 10.96 1.38
C LEU A 187 -0.50 10.10 2.02
N GLU A 188 -1.41 9.52 1.23
CA GLU A 188 -2.47 8.62 1.72
C GLU A 188 -1.88 7.33 2.34
N MET A 189 -0.86 6.75 1.72
CA MET A 189 -0.16 5.58 2.28
C MET A 189 0.54 5.91 3.61
N ALA A 190 1.25 7.05 3.66
CA ALA A 190 1.92 7.52 4.87
C ALA A 190 0.92 7.81 5.99
N ARG A 191 -0.22 8.45 5.68
CA ARG A 191 -1.33 8.69 6.61
C ARG A 191 -1.79 7.39 7.27
N ASN A 192 -2.11 6.37 6.48
CA ASN A 192 -2.57 5.08 6.98
C ASN A 192 -1.53 4.35 7.84
N GLN A 193 -0.25 4.41 7.44
CA GLN A 193 0.82 3.80 8.22
C GLN A 193 1.03 4.50 9.56
N LEU A 194 1.06 5.84 9.58
CA LEU A 194 1.20 6.61 10.80
C LEU A 194 0.01 6.44 11.73
N GLU A 195 -1.22 6.41 11.19
CA GLU A 195 -2.42 6.14 11.99
C GLU A 195 -2.35 4.76 12.67
N THR A 196 -1.96 3.73 11.92
CA THR A 196 -1.79 2.37 12.46
C THR A 196 -0.70 2.32 13.53
N ALA A 197 0.44 2.98 13.28
CA ALA A 197 1.56 3.01 14.21
C ALA A 197 1.21 3.75 15.51
N LEU A 198 0.55 4.91 15.42
CA LEU A 198 0.10 5.68 16.57
C LEU A 198 -0.96 4.93 17.40
N GLU A 199 -1.86 4.20 16.74
CA GLU A 199 -2.82 3.34 17.45
C GLU A 199 -2.10 2.22 18.21
N GLY A 200 -1.11 1.57 17.58
CA GLY A 200 -0.28 0.56 18.24
C GLY A 200 0.46 1.11 19.46
N VAL A 201 1.13 2.25 19.31
CA VAL A 201 1.83 2.93 20.42
C VAL A 201 0.88 3.26 21.56
N LYS A 202 -0.32 3.78 21.25
CA LYS A 202 -1.33 4.09 22.27
C LYS A 202 -1.72 2.85 23.07
N LEU A 203 -2.05 1.75 22.37
CA LEU A 203 -2.45 0.49 23.01
C LEU A 203 -1.33 -0.08 23.88
N ASP A 204 -0.09 -0.03 23.41
CA ASP A 204 1.07 -0.50 24.17
C ASP A 204 1.23 0.30 25.49
N LEU A 205 1.20 1.63 25.41
CA LEU A 205 1.37 2.50 26.59
C LEU A 205 0.20 2.46 27.57
N GLU A 206 -1.02 2.22 27.09
CA GLU A 206 -2.19 2.04 27.95
C GLU A 206 -2.21 0.66 28.62
N SER A 207 -1.59 -0.36 28.00
CA SER A 207 -1.50 -1.71 28.57
C SER A 207 -0.48 -1.85 29.72
N GLU A 208 0.46 -0.91 29.83
CA GLU A 208 1.50 -0.89 30.87
C GLU A 208 1.03 -0.17 32.17
N LYS A 209 -0.21 0.34 32.23
CA LYS A 209 -0.81 1.05 33.38
C LYS A 209 -1.80 0.18 34.17
#